data_AF-A0A3L7T7E4-F1
#
_entry.id   AF-A0A3L7T7E4-F1
#
_cell.length_a   1.000
_cell.length_b   1.000
_cell.length_c   1.000
_cell.angle_alpha   90.00
_cell.angle_beta   90.00
_cell.angle_gamma   90.00
#
_symmetry.space_group_name_H-M   'P 1'
#
loop_
_entity.id
_entity.type
_entity.pdbx_description
1 polymer ?
#
loop_
_entity_poly.entity_id
_entity_poly.type
_entity_poly.pdbx_seq_one_letter_code
_entity_poly.pdbx_strand_id
1 'polypeptide(L)'
;MRKNSLFLALCFFITAVNPAQIFAADASKRPIVPGFERFSQGKEIDQAQLGLLLLGELNCTSCHAPTATTKGLIQAKQAPLLDKVGARIKPEYFESFIAKTHEVKPGSTMPQVSLGNTEQEKQATAKALAHYLAQQAGATEKLLFDPKQVALGKTLFAQSGCVSCHAGRDQAAKEILNVNNSVPLGALENKYTVGSLTNFLENPHQVRPSGRMPALLKDKKEAHAVACYLLQSSKASAKSAGVLKFEYFEGSWTTLPDFTKLKAIAKGTASDFDVEVAQKMNNNAIRFEGWFKLQSAGKYTLHLGSDDGSKIWIDGKLIIDNDGVHPHTVISKTVELYKGEHKVEVGVFDGGGDYSLTVEIESNNLPRQPLSGICSIDEKTAEGTTTVANVAIAAAPGIPEPFKLDAALATKGRALFASVGCANCHGMNENNKRIPAVVQGPELLKLRPETGCLSEHPQGNSPDFALDAKQTAA
;
A
#
# COMPACT_ATOMS: atom_id res chain seq x y z
N MET A 1 -19.42 68.12 -34.47
CA MET A 1 -20.07 66.81 -34.68
C MET A 1 -19.05 65.71 -34.40
N ARG A 2 -19.12 65.06 -33.24
CA ARG A 2 -18.23 63.94 -32.85
C ARG A 2 -18.69 62.66 -33.57
N LYS A 3 -17.81 62.00 -34.33
CA LYS A 3 -18.01 60.62 -34.80
C LYS A 3 -17.13 59.70 -33.97
N ASN A 4 -17.77 58.82 -33.20
CA ASN A 4 -17.12 57.69 -32.54
C ASN A 4 -16.72 56.65 -33.60
N SER A 5 -15.45 56.23 -33.61
CA SER A 5 -15.02 54.99 -34.25
C SER A 5 -14.49 54.06 -33.16
N LEU A 6 -15.16 52.92 -33.01
CA LEU A 6 -14.86 51.88 -32.03
C LEU A 6 -13.74 50.99 -32.61
N PHE A 7 -12.54 51.03 -32.04
CA PHE A 7 -11.46 50.09 -32.34
C PHE A 7 -11.59 48.89 -31.39
N LEU A 8 -11.90 47.72 -31.93
CA LEU A 8 -11.92 46.45 -31.19
C LEU A 8 -10.50 45.84 -31.25
N ALA A 9 -9.80 45.84 -30.12
CA ALA A 9 -8.48 45.21 -29.99
C ALA A 9 -8.65 43.68 -29.81
N LEU A 10 -8.13 42.90 -30.75
CA LEU A 10 -8.05 41.45 -30.64
C LEU A 10 -6.70 41.08 -30.02
N CYS A 11 -6.66 40.88 -28.69
CA CYS A 11 -5.48 40.37 -28.01
C CYS A 11 -5.40 38.84 -28.17
N PHE A 12 -4.52 38.37 -29.05
CA PHE A 12 -4.06 36.97 -29.05
C PHE A 12 -3.16 36.75 -27.82
N PHE A 13 -3.67 36.06 -26.81
CA PHE A 13 -2.85 35.50 -25.74
C PHE A 13 -2.12 34.27 -26.29
N ILE A 14 -0.90 34.45 -26.80
CA ILE A 14 0.04 33.34 -26.95
C ILE A 14 0.56 33.05 -25.54
N THR A 15 0.06 31.98 -24.92
CA THR A 15 0.65 31.44 -23.69
C THR A 15 2.04 30.92 -24.04
N ALA A 16 3.07 31.71 -23.75
CA ALA A 16 4.46 31.26 -23.83
C ALA A 16 4.66 30.15 -22.80
N VAL A 17 4.71 28.90 -23.27
CA VAL A 17 5.12 27.76 -22.44
C VAL A 17 6.60 27.96 -22.14
N ASN A 18 6.93 28.16 -20.87
CA ASN A 18 8.28 28.39 -20.43
C ASN A 18 9.10 27.09 -20.59
N PRO A 19 10.16 27.04 -21.41
CA PRO A 19 10.93 25.81 -21.66
C PRO A 19 11.47 25.17 -20.38
N ALA A 20 11.72 25.98 -19.34
CA ALA A 20 12.16 25.50 -18.03
C ALA A 20 11.16 24.56 -17.34
N GLN A 21 9.85 24.67 -17.60
CA GLN A 21 8.84 23.74 -17.07
C GLN A 21 8.84 22.40 -17.81
N ILE A 22 9.23 22.38 -19.09
CA ILE A 22 9.31 21.15 -19.90
C ILE A 22 10.53 20.33 -19.47
N PHE A 23 11.69 20.97 -19.25
CA PHE A 23 12.90 20.29 -18.77
C PHE A 23 12.78 19.77 -17.32
N ALA A 24 12.01 20.44 -16.46
CA ALA A 24 11.80 20.00 -15.08
C ALA A 24 10.88 18.77 -14.97
N ALA A 25 9.95 18.58 -15.90
CA ALA A 25 9.06 17.42 -15.91
C ALA A 25 9.81 16.12 -16.28
N ASP A 26 10.80 16.22 -17.17
CA ASP A 26 11.53 15.07 -17.74
C ASP A 26 12.60 14.52 -16.77
N ALA A 27 13.31 15.40 -16.07
CA ALA A 27 14.27 15.03 -15.03
C ALA A 27 13.63 14.32 -13.81
N SER A 28 12.31 14.39 -13.66
CA SER A 28 11.60 13.74 -12.54
C SER A 28 11.35 12.25 -12.75
N LYS A 29 11.30 11.76 -13.99
CA LYS A 29 10.92 10.37 -14.31
C LYS A 29 12.08 9.39 -14.32
N ARG A 30 13.29 9.86 -14.59
CA ARG A 30 14.50 9.01 -14.70
C ARG A 30 14.81 8.23 -13.43
N PRO A 31 15.49 7.06 -13.53
CA PRO A 31 15.87 6.28 -12.36
C PRO A 31 16.94 7.02 -11.56
N ILE A 32 16.78 7.08 -10.24
CA ILE A 32 17.81 7.62 -9.35
C ILE A 32 18.71 6.47 -8.91
N VAL A 33 19.94 6.46 -9.42
CA VAL A 33 20.97 5.47 -9.08
C VAL A 33 22.04 6.18 -8.25
N PRO A 34 22.10 6.00 -6.90
CA PRO A 34 22.93 6.84 -6.04
C PRO A 34 24.42 6.88 -6.41
N GLY A 35 24.96 5.77 -6.92
CA GLY A 35 26.34 5.75 -7.40
C GLY A 35 26.53 6.62 -8.65
N PHE A 36 25.58 6.57 -9.58
CA PHE A 36 25.60 7.43 -10.77
C PHE A 36 25.44 8.91 -10.38
N GLU A 37 24.49 9.25 -9.50
CA GLU A 37 24.28 10.64 -9.04
C GLU A 37 25.54 11.23 -8.40
N ARG A 38 26.25 10.42 -7.59
CA ARG A 38 27.46 10.84 -6.90
C ARG A 38 28.62 11.06 -7.87
N PHE A 39 28.85 10.10 -8.76
CA PHE A 39 30.09 10.06 -9.52
C PHE A 39 30.01 10.68 -10.91
N SER A 40 28.81 10.84 -11.49
CA SER A 40 28.62 11.48 -12.81
C SER A 40 28.99 12.96 -12.84
N GLN A 41 29.08 13.61 -11.68
CA GLN A 41 29.51 15.01 -11.55
C GLN A 41 31.03 15.16 -11.34
N GLY A 42 31.71 14.06 -10.98
CA GLY A 42 33.15 14.04 -10.72
C GLY A 42 33.96 13.63 -11.95
N LYS A 43 35.29 13.68 -11.82
CA LYS A 43 36.24 13.09 -12.79
C LYS A 43 36.86 11.78 -12.27
N GLU A 44 36.29 11.24 -11.21
CA GLU A 44 36.83 10.09 -10.46
C GLU A 44 36.66 8.76 -11.21
N ILE A 45 35.61 8.66 -12.03
CA ILE A 45 35.33 7.49 -12.87
C ILE A 45 34.96 7.95 -14.27
N ASP A 46 35.32 7.14 -15.27
CA ASP A 46 35.00 7.43 -16.67
C ASP A 46 33.55 7.04 -17.05
N GLN A 47 33.13 7.42 -18.25
CA GLN A 47 31.78 7.13 -18.76
C GLN A 47 31.50 5.63 -18.87
N ALA A 48 32.48 4.81 -19.26
CA ALA A 48 32.29 3.37 -19.40
C ALA A 48 32.09 2.69 -18.03
N GLN A 49 32.77 3.17 -17.00
CA GLN A 49 32.57 2.72 -15.62
C GLN A 49 31.19 3.13 -15.07
N LEU A 50 30.70 4.33 -15.42
CA LEU A 50 29.32 4.74 -15.13
C LEU A 50 28.29 3.85 -15.84
N GLY A 51 28.53 3.49 -17.10
CA GLY A 51 27.69 2.56 -17.85
C GLY A 51 27.64 1.17 -17.23
N LEU A 52 28.80 0.60 -16.85
CA LEU A 52 28.87 -0.69 -16.15
C LEU A 52 28.09 -0.67 -14.83
N LEU A 53 28.16 0.44 -14.08
CA LEU A 53 27.36 0.64 -12.87
C LEU A 53 25.87 0.64 -13.18
N LEU A 54 25.41 1.37 -14.21
CA LEU A 54 24.02 1.41 -14.63
C LEU A 54 23.51 0.05 -15.10
N LEU A 55 24.29 -0.68 -15.90
CA LEU A 55 23.96 -2.03 -16.35
C LEU A 55 23.70 -3.00 -15.19
N GLY A 56 24.44 -2.84 -14.08
CA GLY A 56 24.24 -3.60 -12.85
C GLY A 56 23.03 -3.14 -12.05
N GLU A 57 22.92 -1.83 -11.78
CA GLU A 57 21.88 -1.24 -10.94
C GLU A 57 20.48 -1.27 -11.56
N LEU A 58 20.39 -1.26 -12.89
CA LEU A 58 19.15 -1.42 -13.66
C LEU A 58 18.91 -2.87 -14.11
N ASN A 59 19.81 -3.79 -13.71
CA ASN A 59 19.68 -5.23 -13.89
C ASN A 59 19.54 -5.66 -15.36
N CYS A 60 20.26 -4.99 -16.28
CA CYS A 60 20.19 -5.26 -17.73
C CYS A 60 20.60 -6.70 -18.08
N THR A 61 21.45 -7.31 -17.25
CA THR A 61 21.92 -8.69 -17.39
C THR A 61 20.85 -9.75 -17.10
N SER A 62 19.66 -9.35 -16.62
CA SER A 62 18.50 -10.25 -16.48
C SER A 62 17.89 -10.69 -17.82
N CYS A 63 18.16 -9.94 -18.90
CA CYS A 63 17.73 -10.27 -20.26
C CYS A 63 18.92 -10.37 -21.23
N HIS A 64 19.97 -9.59 -21.01
CA HIS A 64 21.12 -9.49 -21.92
C HIS A 64 22.33 -10.21 -21.36
N ALA A 65 22.75 -11.29 -22.01
CA ALA A 65 23.91 -12.05 -21.55
C ALA A 65 25.19 -11.17 -21.60
N PRO A 66 25.99 -11.14 -20.52
CA PRO A 66 27.29 -10.50 -20.54
C PRO A 66 28.26 -11.30 -21.42
N THR A 67 29.24 -10.60 -21.97
CA THR A 67 30.28 -11.23 -22.79
C THR A 67 31.42 -11.74 -21.92
N ALA A 68 32.34 -12.54 -22.47
CA ALA A 68 33.51 -13.01 -21.73
C ALA A 68 34.30 -11.85 -21.07
N THR A 69 34.37 -10.70 -21.73
CA THR A 69 35.09 -9.51 -21.26
C THR A 69 34.33 -8.70 -20.20
N THR A 70 33.00 -8.69 -20.25
CA THR A 70 32.16 -7.95 -19.28
C THR A 70 31.66 -8.81 -18.12
N LYS A 71 31.83 -10.13 -18.22
CA LYS A 71 31.49 -11.09 -17.17
C LYS A 71 32.34 -10.83 -15.93
N GLY A 72 31.68 -10.59 -14.79
CA GLY A 72 32.33 -10.27 -13.51
C GLY A 72 32.57 -8.78 -13.29
N LEU A 73 32.45 -7.93 -14.30
CA LEU A 73 32.50 -6.47 -14.15
C LEU A 73 31.13 -5.87 -13.79
N ILE A 74 30.05 -6.52 -14.19
CA ILE A 74 28.68 -6.07 -13.93
C ILE A 74 28.12 -6.82 -12.74
N GLN A 75 27.94 -6.11 -11.63
CA GLN A 75 27.25 -6.64 -10.46
C GLN A 75 25.74 -6.40 -10.58
N ALA A 76 25.01 -7.43 -10.98
CA ALA A 76 23.56 -7.36 -11.15
C ALA A 76 22.84 -7.15 -9.82
N LYS A 77 21.99 -6.13 -9.76
CA LYS A 77 21.12 -5.88 -8.61
C LYS A 77 19.87 -6.72 -8.70
N GLN A 78 19.67 -7.60 -7.72
CA GLN A 78 18.43 -8.37 -7.63
C GLN A 78 17.24 -7.45 -7.33
N ALA A 79 16.18 -7.56 -8.12
CA ALA A 79 14.94 -6.85 -7.85
C ALA A 79 14.23 -7.43 -6.59
N PRO A 80 13.29 -6.69 -5.98
CA PRO A 80 12.57 -7.16 -4.80
C PRO A 80 11.92 -8.53 -5.01
N LEU A 81 11.96 -9.38 -3.99
CA LEU A 81 11.22 -10.65 -3.98
C LEU A 81 9.72 -10.36 -3.90
N LEU A 82 8.91 -11.08 -4.68
CA LEU A 82 7.46 -10.91 -4.76
C LEU A 82 6.66 -12.03 -4.08
N ASP A 83 7.34 -13.02 -3.49
CA ASP A 83 6.69 -13.98 -2.60
C ASP A 83 5.88 -13.25 -1.52
N LYS A 84 4.62 -13.64 -1.34
CA LYS A 84 3.69 -13.07 -0.35
C LYS A 84 3.58 -11.53 -0.42
N VAL A 85 3.72 -10.93 -1.60
CA VAL A 85 3.73 -9.46 -1.75
C VAL A 85 2.40 -8.81 -1.38
N GLY A 86 1.27 -9.52 -1.51
CA GLY A 86 -0.05 -9.04 -1.09
C GLY A 86 -0.18 -8.78 0.42
N ALA A 87 0.69 -9.38 1.24
CA ALA A 87 0.77 -9.06 2.68
C ALA A 87 1.59 -7.79 2.98
N ARG A 88 2.34 -7.29 2.00
CA ARG A 88 3.35 -6.24 2.18
C ARG A 88 2.99 -4.92 1.50
N ILE A 89 2.15 -4.97 0.47
CA ILE A 89 1.79 -3.82 -0.36
C ILE A 89 0.28 -3.80 -0.52
N LYS A 90 -0.31 -2.62 -0.42
CA LYS A 90 -1.74 -2.41 -0.64
C LYS A 90 -2.13 -2.81 -2.06
N PRO A 91 -3.18 -3.63 -2.26
CA PRO A 91 -3.59 -4.08 -3.58
C PRO A 91 -3.83 -2.95 -4.60
N GLU A 92 -4.40 -1.83 -4.16
CA GLU A 92 -4.68 -0.64 -4.97
C GLU A 92 -3.41 0.00 -5.55
N TYR A 93 -2.27 -0.19 -4.87
CA TYR A 93 -0.99 0.32 -5.33
C TYR A 93 -0.45 -0.45 -6.53
N PHE A 94 -0.73 -1.75 -6.65
CA PHE A 94 -0.16 -2.56 -7.73
C PHE A 94 -0.60 -2.08 -9.10
N GLU A 95 -1.91 -1.88 -9.30
CA GLU A 95 -2.44 -1.50 -10.61
C GLU A 95 -1.92 -0.12 -11.03
N SER A 96 -2.01 0.87 -10.14
CA SER A 96 -1.52 2.22 -10.40
C SER A 96 -0.02 2.24 -10.70
N PHE A 97 0.79 1.53 -9.90
CA PHE A 97 2.23 1.49 -10.10
C PHE A 97 2.64 0.74 -11.36
N ILE A 98 2.05 -0.41 -11.67
CA ILE A 98 2.40 -1.19 -12.88
C ILE A 98 1.98 -0.43 -14.14
N ALA A 99 0.80 0.20 -14.13
CA ALA A 99 0.31 0.94 -15.29
C ALA A 99 1.16 2.17 -15.60
N LYS A 100 1.72 2.82 -14.57
CA LYS A 100 2.44 4.11 -14.69
C LYS A 100 3.60 4.22 -13.71
N THR A 101 4.62 3.39 -13.88
CA THR A 101 5.73 3.21 -12.93
C THR A 101 6.39 4.52 -12.50
N HIS A 102 6.85 5.31 -13.47
CA HIS A 102 7.63 6.53 -13.21
C HIS A 102 6.77 7.73 -12.82
N GLU A 103 5.48 7.73 -13.14
CA GLU A 103 4.54 8.76 -12.65
C GLU A 103 4.15 8.51 -11.18
N VAL A 104 3.89 7.26 -10.83
CA VAL A 104 3.52 6.87 -9.45
C VAL A 104 4.73 6.88 -8.52
N LYS A 105 5.90 6.48 -9.02
CA LYS A 105 7.16 6.57 -8.28
C LYS A 105 8.27 7.18 -9.15
N PRO A 106 8.38 8.51 -9.18
CA PRO A 106 9.56 9.22 -9.67
C PRO A 106 10.85 8.66 -9.08
N GLY A 107 11.89 8.51 -9.90
CA GLY A 107 13.18 7.95 -9.48
C GLY A 107 13.24 6.42 -9.38
N SER A 108 12.18 5.71 -9.79
CA SER A 108 12.14 4.23 -9.74
C SER A 108 13.20 3.60 -10.65
N THR A 109 13.86 2.55 -10.16
CA THR A 109 14.75 1.69 -10.97
C THR A 109 14.01 0.52 -11.63
N MET A 110 12.77 0.26 -11.21
CA MET A 110 11.88 -0.61 -11.98
C MET A 110 11.42 0.16 -13.23
N PRO A 111 11.55 -0.40 -14.44
CA PRO A 111 11.12 0.28 -15.65
C PRO A 111 9.61 0.24 -15.80
N GLN A 112 9.08 1.05 -16.72
CA GLN A 112 7.78 0.81 -17.31
C GLN A 112 7.87 -0.42 -18.21
N VAL A 113 7.39 -1.57 -17.73
CA VAL A 113 7.37 -2.80 -18.53
C VAL A 113 6.39 -2.67 -19.70
N SER A 114 6.64 -3.40 -20.79
CA SER A 114 5.73 -3.44 -21.92
C SER A 114 4.48 -4.24 -21.57
N LEU A 115 3.34 -3.56 -21.48
CA LEU A 115 2.05 -4.13 -21.05
C LEU A 115 1.07 -4.34 -22.22
N GLY A 116 1.46 -3.94 -23.43
CA GLY A 116 0.60 -3.90 -24.62
C GLY A 116 0.89 -2.69 -25.51
N ASN A 117 0.31 -2.70 -26.71
CA ASN A 117 0.52 -1.66 -27.72
C ASN A 117 -0.53 -0.55 -27.63
N THR A 118 -1.67 -0.81 -27.00
CA THR A 118 -2.76 0.15 -26.78
C THR A 118 -2.94 0.49 -25.30
N GLU A 119 -3.48 1.66 -24.98
CA GLU A 119 -3.76 2.04 -23.59
C GLU A 119 -4.74 1.07 -22.90
N GLN A 120 -5.70 0.53 -23.65
CA GLN A 120 -6.64 -0.47 -23.15
C GLN A 120 -5.93 -1.78 -22.79
N GLU A 121 -5.01 -2.25 -23.63
CA GLU A 121 -4.21 -3.44 -23.31
C GLU A 121 -3.31 -3.20 -22.11
N LYS A 122 -2.63 -2.04 -22.05
CA LYS A 122 -1.77 -1.68 -20.92
C LYS A 122 -2.54 -1.70 -19.60
N GLN A 123 -3.72 -1.07 -19.56
CA GLN A 123 -4.60 -1.08 -18.39
C GLN A 123 -5.08 -2.48 -18.03
N ALA A 124 -5.53 -3.26 -19.01
CA ALA A 124 -6.02 -4.62 -18.77
C ALA A 124 -4.93 -5.57 -18.26
N THR A 125 -3.70 -5.46 -18.79
CA THR A 125 -2.53 -6.22 -18.35
C THR A 125 -2.09 -5.79 -16.95
N ALA A 126 -1.98 -4.49 -16.69
CA ALA A 126 -1.64 -3.95 -15.36
C ALA A 126 -2.62 -4.44 -14.30
N LYS A 127 -3.93 -4.35 -14.58
CA LYS A 127 -4.99 -4.82 -13.69
C LYS A 127 -4.89 -6.32 -13.42
N ALA A 128 -4.72 -7.13 -14.45
CA ALA A 128 -4.56 -8.57 -14.29
C ALA A 128 -3.35 -8.93 -13.41
N LEU A 129 -2.19 -8.30 -13.66
CA LEU A 129 -0.99 -8.46 -12.84
C LEU A 129 -1.23 -8.02 -11.39
N ALA A 130 -1.93 -6.90 -11.17
CA ALA A 130 -2.27 -6.42 -9.84
C ALA A 130 -3.10 -7.44 -9.04
N HIS A 131 -4.12 -8.05 -9.65
CA HIS A 131 -4.89 -9.12 -9.00
C HIS A 131 -4.05 -10.35 -8.71
N TYR A 132 -3.12 -10.73 -9.60
CA TYR A 132 -2.22 -11.85 -9.34
C TYR A 132 -1.29 -11.58 -8.16
N LEU A 133 -0.69 -10.38 -8.08
CA LEU A 133 0.19 -9.98 -6.98
C LEU A 133 -0.59 -9.84 -5.66
N ALA A 134 -1.80 -9.28 -5.70
CA ALA A 134 -2.68 -9.20 -4.54
C ALA A 134 -3.10 -10.58 -4.01
N GLN A 135 -3.26 -11.57 -4.89
CA GLN A 135 -3.55 -12.96 -4.51
C GLN A 135 -2.40 -13.60 -3.71
N GLN A 136 -1.17 -13.06 -3.77
CA GLN A 136 -0.03 -13.53 -2.99
C GLN A 136 -0.16 -13.11 -1.52
N ALA A 137 -1.21 -13.60 -0.88
CA ALA A 137 -1.52 -13.32 0.50
C ALA A 137 -0.50 -13.98 1.44
N GLY A 138 -0.42 -13.41 2.63
CA GLY A 138 0.37 -13.89 3.75
C GLY A 138 -0.19 -13.27 5.02
N ALA A 139 0.34 -13.66 6.18
CA ALA A 139 -0.05 -13.03 7.44
C ALA A 139 0.25 -11.52 7.37
N THR A 140 -0.81 -10.72 7.40
CA THR A 140 -0.71 -9.26 7.50
C THR A 140 -0.63 -8.88 8.96
N GLU A 141 0.39 -8.14 9.32
CA GLU A 141 0.49 -7.60 10.66
C GLU A 141 -0.50 -6.44 10.86
N LYS A 142 -1.30 -6.56 11.93
CA LYS A 142 -2.34 -5.61 12.31
C LYS A 142 -1.80 -4.53 13.25
N LEU A 143 -0.76 -3.81 12.84
CA LEU A 143 -0.34 -2.60 13.56
C LEU A 143 -1.08 -1.38 12.99
N LEU A 144 -1.63 -0.57 13.88
CA LEU A 144 -2.34 0.67 13.55
C LEU A 144 -1.44 1.90 13.67
N PHE A 145 -1.94 3.00 13.10
CA PHE A 145 -1.30 4.30 13.22
C PHE A 145 -1.51 4.87 14.61
N ASP A 146 -0.42 5.17 15.32
CA ASP A 146 -0.46 5.86 16.62
C ASP A 146 0.12 7.29 16.48
N PRO A 147 -0.74 8.34 16.57
CA PRO A 147 -0.30 9.73 16.55
C PRO A 147 0.75 10.08 17.61
N LYS A 148 0.77 9.39 18.76
CA LYS A 148 1.72 9.62 19.85
C LYS A 148 3.13 9.18 19.47
N GLN A 149 3.27 8.20 18.56
CA GLN A 149 4.57 7.73 18.10
C GLN A 149 5.23 8.65 17.08
N VAL A 150 4.49 9.55 16.44
CA VAL A 150 5.02 10.39 15.34
C VAL A 150 6.23 11.23 15.78
N ALA A 151 6.21 11.79 16.99
CA ALA A 151 7.33 12.57 17.52
C ALA A 151 8.58 11.71 17.79
N LEU A 152 8.38 10.51 18.33
CA LEU A 152 9.45 9.54 18.52
C LEU A 152 10.01 9.05 17.19
N GLY A 153 9.15 8.67 16.25
CA GLY A 153 9.51 8.22 14.91
C GLY A 153 10.30 9.27 14.13
N LYS A 154 9.94 10.55 14.23
CA LYS A 154 10.71 11.65 13.63
C LYS A 154 12.12 11.74 14.22
N THR A 155 12.24 11.60 15.54
CA THR A 155 13.53 11.63 16.25
C THR A 155 14.40 10.45 15.82
N LEU A 156 13.83 9.23 15.81
CA LEU A 156 14.52 8.01 15.38
C LEU A 156 14.94 8.10 13.91
N PHE A 157 14.07 8.58 13.01
CA PHE A 157 14.42 8.76 11.60
C PHE A 157 15.65 9.68 11.41
N ALA A 158 15.75 10.74 12.21
CA ALA A 158 16.90 11.65 12.19
C ALA A 158 18.16 11.02 12.80
N GLN A 159 18.03 10.29 13.92
CA GLN A 159 19.17 9.77 14.68
C GLN A 159 19.74 8.46 14.13
N SER A 160 18.90 7.62 13.51
CA SER A 160 19.29 6.31 12.99
C SER A 160 19.96 6.38 11.60
N GLY A 161 20.22 7.58 11.07
CA GLY A 161 20.92 7.78 9.79
C GLY A 161 20.03 7.72 8.54
N CYS A 162 18.69 7.65 8.69
CA CYS A 162 17.79 7.62 7.53
C CYS A 162 17.90 8.90 6.69
N VAL A 163 18.13 10.05 7.34
CA VAL A 163 18.30 11.36 6.71
C VAL A 163 19.52 11.46 5.78
N SER A 164 20.47 10.54 5.86
CA SER A 164 21.63 10.49 4.96
C SER A 164 21.26 10.03 3.55
N CYS A 165 20.11 9.37 3.37
CA CYS A 165 19.66 8.86 2.07
C CYS A 165 18.22 9.23 1.72
N HIS A 166 17.39 9.51 2.73
CA HIS A 166 15.98 9.84 2.55
C HIS A 166 15.65 11.22 3.11
N ALA A 167 14.84 11.98 2.37
CA ALA A 167 14.30 13.23 2.87
C ALA A 167 13.35 12.98 4.05
N GLY A 168 13.45 13.84 5.08
CA GLY A 168 12.46 13.89 6.15
C GLY A 168 11.14 14.49 5.67
N ARG A 169 10.12 14.47 6.52
CA ARG A 169 8.80 15.07 6.30
C ARG A 169 8.53 16.25 7.21
N ASP A 170 7.81 17.24 6.69
CA ASP A 170 7.33 18.42 7.41
C ASP A 170 6.08 18.12 8.26
N GLN A 171 5.51 19.16 8.87
CA GLN A 171 4.30 19.04 9.69
C GLN A 171 3.04 18.72 8.85
N ALA A 172 3.05 19.02 7.55
CA ALA A 172 1.98 18.71 6.61
C ALA A 172 2.18 17.34 5.93
N ALA A 173 3.07 16.51 6.47
CA ALA A 173 3.42 15.19 5.95
C ALA A 173 4.10 15.17 4.56
N LYS A 174 4.50 16.32 4.04
CA LYS A 174 5.19 16.42 2.77
C LYS A 174 6.68 16.18 2.95
N GLU A 175 7.29 15.49 1.98
CA GLU A 175 8.74 15.33 1.94
C GLU A 175 9.42 16.69 1.77
N ILE A 176 10.42 16.94 2.61
CA ILE A 176 11.26 18.13 2.55
C ILE A 176 12.40 17.81 1.58
N LEU A 177 12.14 18.02 0.29
CA LEU A 177 13.08 17.75 -0.81
C LEU A 177 14.21 18.80 -0.84
N ASN A 178 15.06 18.82 0.19
CA ASN A 178 16.16 19.79 0.33
C ASN A 178 17.54 19.13 0.41
N VAL A 179 17.64 17.82 0.16
CA VAL A 179 18.92 17.08 0.25
C VAL A 179 19.31 16.58 -1.14
N ASN A 180 20.40 17.13 -1.69
CA ASN A 180 21.00 16.65 -2.94
C ASN A 180 21.25 15.14 -2.83
N ASN A 181 20.72 14.38 -3.78
CA ASN A 181 20.83 12.91 -3.91
C ASN A 181 20.00 12.07 -2.91
N SER A 182 18.99 12.65 -2.24
CA SER A 182 18.01 11.84 -1.51
C SER A 182 17.10 11.05 -2.45
N VAL A 183 16.79 9.81 -2.09
CA VAL A 183 15.82 8.99 -2.84
C VAL A 183 14.42 9.35 -2.36
N PRO A 184 13.54 9.90 -3.23
CA PRO A 184 12.19 10.29 -2.84
C PRO A 184 11.39 9.06 -2.42
N LEU A 185 10.70 9.16 -1.28
CA LEU A 185 9.89 8.07 -0.75
C LEU A 185 8.49 8.07 -1.42
N GLY A 186 7.97 9.25 -1.76
CA GLY A 186 6.65 9.49 -2.32
C GLY A 186 5.54 9.42 -1.27
N ALA A 187 4.29 9.27 -1.71
CA ALA A 187 3.14 9.04 -0.83
C ALA A 187 3.11 7.58 -0.35
N LEU A 188 3.89 7.26 0.70
CA LEU A 188 4.01 5.90 1.24
C LEU A 188 2.67 5.35 1.76
N GLU A 189 1.76 6.21 2.20
CA GLU A 189 0.40 5.90 2.62
C GLU A 189 -0.43 5.21 1.54
N ASN A 190 -0.13 5.45 0.26
CA ASN A 190 -0.81 4.78 -0.84
C ASN A 190 -0.30 3.35 -1.04
N LYS A 191 0.90 3.05 -0.55
CA LYS A 191 1.62 1.80 -0.81
C LYS A 191 1.59 0.82 0.36
N TYR A 192 1.75 1.33 1.57
CA TYR A 192 1.94 0.52 2.77
C TYR A 192 0.81 0.73 3.77
N THR A 193 0.46 -0.34 4.49
CA THR A 193 -0.17 -0.24 5.82
C THR A 193 0.91 0.02 6.87
N VAL A 194 0.52 0.45 8.08
CA VAL A 194 1.48 0.66 9.18
C VAL A 194 2.23 -0.63 9.49
N GLY A 195 1.53 -1.75 9.73
CA GLY A 195 2.18 -3.05 9.98
C GLY A 195 3.11 -3.51 8.85
N SER A 196 2.72 -3.34 7.59
CA SER A 196 3.59 -3.72 6.46
C SER A 196 4.86 -2.87 6.37
N LEU A 197 4.77 -1.57 6.66
CA LEU A 197 5.93 -0.68 6.68
C LEU A 197 6.82 -0.99 7.89
N THR A 198 6.23 -1.23 9.07
CA THR A 198 6.97 -1.65 10.28
C THR A 198 7.84 -2.87 9.98
N ASN A 199 7.27 -3.95 9.43
CA ASN A 199 8.04 -5.15 9.09
C ASN A 199 9.15 -4.88 8.06
N PHE A 200 8.88 -4.04 7.06
CA PHE A 200 9.88 -3.68 6.07
C PHE A 200 11.04 -2.88 6.69
N LEU A 201 10.75 -1.96 7.61
CA LEU A 201 11.77 -1.16 8.29
C LEU A 201 12.60 -2.00 9.27
N GLU A 202 11.98 -2.99 9.90
CA GLU A 202 12.66 -3.93 10.81
C GLU A 202 13.67 -4.81 10.04
N ASN A 203 13.27 -5.38 8.89
CA ASN A 203 14.09 -6.32 8.13
C ASN A 203 14.03 -6.10 6.60
N PRO A 204 14.58 -4.99 6.06
CA PRO A 204 14.40 -4.62 4.65
C PRO A 204 15.04 -5.62 3.67
N HIS A 205 16.13 -6.29 4.09
CA HIS A 205 16.86 -7.24 3.25
C HIS A 205 16.12 -8.55 3.02
N GLN A 206 15.14 -8.90 3.88
CA GLN A 206 14.31 -10.09 3.69
C GLN A 206 13.55 -10.04 2.36
N VAL A 207 13.15 -8.84 1.94
CA VAL A 207 12.38 -8.62 0.70
C VAL A 207 13.20 -7.93 -0.38
N ARG A 208 14.32 -7.31 -0.04
CA ARG A 208 15.26 -6.65 -0.96
C ARG A 208 16.69 -7.10 -0.66
N PRO A 209 17.11 -8.31 -1.08
CA PRO A 209 18.44 -8.85 -0.77
C PRO A 209 19.59 -7.94 -1.26
N SER A 210 19.44 -7.32 -2.44
CA SER A 210 20.38 -6.33 -2.98
C SER A 210 20.02 -4.88 -2.62
N GLY A 211 19.15 -4.68 -1.63
CA GLY A 211 18.80 -3.35 -1.12
C GLY A 211 19.99 -2.72 -0.40
N ARG A 212 20.17 -1.41 -0.58
CA ARG A 212 21.21 -0.63 0.12
C ARG A 212 20.76 -0.11 1.50
N MET A 213 19.46 -0.18 1.79
CA MET A 213 18.89 0.28 3.06
C MET A 213 19.20 -0.75 4.16
N PRO A 214 20.04 -0.42 5.15
CA PRO A 214 20.36 -1.33 6.23
C PRO A 214 19.19 -1.45 7.23
N ALA A 215 19.21 -2.51 8.04
CA ALA A 215 18.38 -2.61 9.23
C ALA A 215 18.97 -1.71 10.33
N LEU A 216 18.53 -0.45 10.38
CA LEU A 216 19.08 0.60 11.24
C LEU A 216 18.36 0.75 12.59
N LEU A 217 17.15 0.21 12.69
CA LEU A 217 16.31 0.31 13.88
C LEU A 217 16.56 -0.91 14.77
N LYS A 218 16.54 -0.71 16.09
CA LYS A 218 16.95 -1.75 17.05
C LYS A 218 15.92 -2.87 17.17
N ASP A 219 14.65 -2.50 17.12
CA ASP A 219 13.54 -3.42 17.32
C ASP A 219 12.28 -2.95 16.59
N LYS A 220 11.25 -3.77 16.70
CA LYS A 220 9.94 -3.54 16.10
C LYS A 220 9.23 -2.29 16.62
N LYS A 221 9.49 -1.86 17.87
CA LYS A 221 8.86 -0.67 18.46
C LYS A 221 9.43 0.59 17.81
N GLU A 222 10.75 0.65 17.62
CA GLU A 222 11.39 1.73 16.87
C GLU A 222 10.89 1.75 15.41
N ALA A 223 10.79 0.58 14.77
CA ALA A 223 10.23 0.45 13.42
C ALA A 223 8.79 0.94 13.31
N HIS A 224 7.93 0.62 14.27
CA HIS A 224 6.55 1.08 14.31
C HIS A 224 6.47 2.60 14.49
N ALA A 225 7.28 3.17 15.36
CA ALA A 225 7.30 4.62 15.55
C ALA A 225 7.73 5.36 14.27
N VAL A 226 8.78 4.88 13.60
CA VAL A 226 9.22 5.43 12.30
C VAL A 226 8.16 5.24 11.22
N ALA A 227 7.46 4.09 11.18
CA ALA A 227 6.34 3.87 10.26
C ALA A 227 5.21 4.88 10.49
N CYS A 228 4.82 5.13 11.74
CA CYS A 228 3.85 6.17 12.09
C CYS A 228 4.32 7.57 11.68
N TYR A 229 5.61 7.91 11.83
CA TYR A 229 6.13 9.17 11.33
C TYR A 229 6.05 9.29 9.79
N LEU A 230 6.49 8.25 9.08
CA LEU A 230 6.51 8.25 7.62
C LEU A 230 5.12 8.22 6.99
N LEU A 231 4.16 7.62 7.67
CA LEU A 231 2.77 7.53 7.26
C LEU A 231 1.91 8.63 7.88
N GLN A 232 2.48 9.68 8.47
CA GLN A 232 1.71 10.73 9.16
C GLN A 232 0.68 11.47 8.27
N SER A 233 0.79 11.42 6.94
CA SER A 233 -0.25 11.87 6.01
C SER A 233 -1.50 11.00 6.05
N SER A 234 -1.44 9.80 6.62
CA SER A 234 -2.62 9.04 7.00
C SER A 234 -3.49 9.78 8.04
N LYS A 235 -2.95 10.80 8.74
CA LYS A 235 -3.78 11.78 9.49
C LYS A 235 -4.66 12.63 8.58
N ALA A 236 -4.26 12.88 7.33
CA ALA A 236 -5.10 13.53 6.31
C ALA A 236 -5.96 12.51 5.55
N SER A 237 -5.59 11.23 5.59
CA SER A 237 -6.50 10.09 5.39
C SER A 237 -7.36 9.81 6.63
N ALA A 238 -7.63 10.82 7.47
CA ALA A 238 -8.67 10.81 8.52
C ALA A 238 -10.10 10.80 7.93
N LYS A 239 -10.30 9.90 6.96
CA LYS A 239 -11.52 9.19 6.60
C LYS A 239 -11.11 7.82 6.04
N SER A 240 -10.44 6.96 6.83
CA SER A 240 -11.08 5.65 6.96
C SER A 240 -12.32 5.95 7.78
N ALA A 241 -13.48 6.12 7.15
CA ALA A 241 -14.72 6.11 7.90
C ALA A 241 -14.63 4.83 8.74
N GLY A 242 -14.53 4.95 10.07
CA GLY A 242 -14.63 3.76 10.90
C GLY A 242 -15.90 3.02 10.47
N VAL A 243 -15.93 1.71 10.59
CA VAL A 243 -17.14 0.93 10.29
C VAL A 243 -17.98 0.75 11.56
N LEU A 244 -17.46 1.19 12.70
CA LEU A 244 -18.08 1.13 14.02
C LEU A 244 -17.97 2.50 14.70
N LYS A 245 -18.96 2.83 15.52
CA LYS A 245 -18.82 3.82 16.60
C LYS A 245 -18.27 3.12 17.83
N PHE A 246 -17.48 3.81 18.63
CA PHE A 246 -17.08 3.33 19.94
C PHE A 246 -17.35 4.36 21.04
N GLU A 247 -17.61 3.86 22.24
CA GLU A 247 -17.62 4.59 23.50
C GLU A 247 -16.65 3.92 24.47
N TYR A 248 -15.77 4.70 25.10
CA TYR A 248 -14.75 4.23 26.02
C TYR A 248 -15.06 4.69 27.46
N PHE A 249 -14.83 3.80 28.42
CA PHE A 249 -15.14 3.98 29.83
C PHE A 249 -13.97 3.49 30.70
N GLU A 250 -13.80 4.08 31.87
CA GLU A 250 -12.82 3.63 32.87
C GLU A 250 -13.51 3.25 34.17
N GLY A 251 -12.99 2.20 34.80
CA GLY A 251 -13.56 1.63 36.02
C GLY A 251 -13.03 0.22 36.25
N SER A 252 -13.19 -0.27 37.47
CA SER A 252 -12.84 -1.64 37.83
C SER A 252 -14.09 -2.49 37.81
N TRP A 253 -14.08 -3.53 36.98
CA TRP A 253 -15.21 -4.45 36.80
C TRP A 253 -14.72 -5.89 36.81
N THR A 254 -15.60 -6.80 37.23
CA THR A 254 -15.42 -8.26 37.11
C THR A 254 -16.44 -8.87 36.15
N THR A 255 -17.37 -8.06 35.66
CA THR A 255 -18.36 -8.38 34.63
C THR A 255 -18.65 -7.12 33.82
N LEU A 256 -19.07 -7.28 32.57
CA LEU A 256 -19.32 -6.17 31.65
C LEU A 256 -20.29 -5.15 32.27
N PRO A 257 -19.93 -3.86 32.33
CA PRO A 257 -20.78 -2.85 32.96
C PRO A 257 -22.01 -2.51 32.13
N ASP A 258 -23.03 -1.99 32.81
CA ASP A 258 -24.18 -1.37 32.16
C ASP A 258 -23.78 0.02 31.61
N PHE A 259 -23.39 0.05 30.33
CA PHE A 259 -22.97 1.26 29.64
C PHE A 259 -24.01 2.39 29.66
N THR A 260 -25.31 2.08 29.84
CA THR A 260 -26.36 3.12 29.89
C THR A 260 -26.30 3.96 31.17
N LYS A 261 -25.68 3.42 32.22
CA LYS A 261 -25.46 4.10 33.52
C LYS A 261 -24.12 4.81 33.62
N LEU A 262 -23.28 4.70 32.60
CA LEU A 262 -21.93 5.24 32.58
C LEU A 262 -21.83 6.46 31.67
N LYS A 263 -20.94 7.39 32.04
CA LYS A 263 -20.55 8.50 31.17
C LYS A 263 -19.30 8.10 30.41
N ALA A 264 -19.38 8.04 29.09
CA ALA A 264 -18.23 7.78 28.25
C ALA A 264 -17.16 8.87 28.44
N ILE A 265 -15.91 8.44 28.60
CA ILE A 265 -14.74 9.31 28.70
C ILE A 265 -14.30 9.75 27.29
N ALA A 266 -14.43 8.85 26.32
CA ALA A 266 -14.18 9.17 24.91
C ALA A 266 -15.22 8.48 24.01
N LYS A 267 -15.44 9.09 22.85
CA LYS A 267 -16.28 8.54 21.79
C LYS A 267 -15.59 8.77 20.45
N GLY A 268 -15.81 7.89 19.49
CA GLY A 268 -15.25 8.03 18.16
C GLY A 268 -15.75 6.96 17.21
N THR A 269 -14.98 6.73 16.15
CA THR A 269 -15.22 5.66 15.19
C THR A 269 -14.00 4.75 15.10
N ALA A 270 -14.22 3.46 14.92
CA ALA A 270 -13.20 2.44 14.78
C ALA A 270 -13.38 1.66 13.47
N SER A 271 -12.27 1.25 12.85
CA SER A 271 -12.30 0.42 11.63
C SER A 271 -12.46 -1.07 11.93
N ASP A 272 -12.34 -1.48 13.19
CA ASP A 272 -12.52 -2.85 13.69
C ASP A 272 -12.96 -2.84 15.16
N PHE A 273 -13.33 -4.00 15.71
CA PHE A 273 -13.62 -4.21 17.14
C PHE A 273 -12.31 -4.24 17.96
N ASP A 274 -11.58 -3.13 17.94
CA ASP A 274 -10.21 -3.06 18.46
C ASP A 274 -10.14 -2.43 19.85
N VAL A 275 -9.67 -3.19 20.83
CA VAL A 275 -9.48 -2.72 22.21
C VAL A 275 -8.42 -1.63 22.34
N GLU A 276 -7.56 -1.43 21.33
CA GLU A 276 -6.56 -0.36 21.31
C GLU A 276 -7.17 1.05 21.22
N VAL A 277 -8.48 1.19 20.99
CA VAL A 277 -9.17 2.47 21.20
C VAL A 277 -9.22 2.87 22.67
N ALA A 278 -8.91 1.95 23.60
CA ALA A 278 -8.76 2.23 25.01
C ALA A 278 -7.61 3.21 25.27
N GLN A 279 -7.86 4.19 26.13
CA GLN A 279 -6.86 5.20 26.50
C GLN A 279 -5.94 4.75 27.65
N LYS A 280 -6.29 3.63 28.29
CA LYS A 280 -5.61 3.03 29.43
C LYS A 280 -5.51 1.53 29.22
N MET A 281 -4.39 0.95 29.67
CA MET A 281 -4.09 -0.46 29.49
C MET A 281 -5.07 -1.36 30.26
N ASN A 282 -5.39 -0.99 31.51
CA ASN A 282 -6.24 -1.82 32.38
C ASN A 282 -7.38 -1.04 33.01
N ASN A 283 -8.39 -1.76 33.53
CA ASN A 283 -9.56 -1.19 34.23
C ASN A 283 -10.34 -0.23 33.32
N ASN A 284 -10.74 -0.76 32.18
CA ASN A 284 -11.48 -0.03 31.17
C ASN A 284 -12.55 -0.92 30.52
N ALA A 285 -13.48 -0.28 29.82
CA ALA A 285 -14.48 -0.96 29.02
C ALA A 285 -14.74 -0.18 27.73
N ILE A 286 -15.09 -0.90 26.67
CA ILE A 286 -15.43 -0.32 25.38
C ILE A 286 -16.76 -0.90 24.91
N ARG A 287 -17.61 -0.03 24.37
CA ARG A 287 -18.82 -0.39 23.64
C ARG A 287 -18.67 0.00 22.19
N PHE A 288 -18.79 -0.96 21.29
CA PHE A 288 -18.87 -0.76 19.85
C PHE A 288 -20.31 -0.84 19.37
N GLU A 289 -20.65 -0.03 18.36
CA GLU A 289 -21.93 -0.04 17.65
C GLU A 289 -21.69 0.05 16.15
N GLY A 290 -22.36 -0.78 15.36
CA GLY A 290 -22.36 -0.69 13.91
C GLY A 290 -23.57 -1.37 13.28
N TRP A 291 -23.57 -1.42 11.95
CA TRP A 291 -24.59 -2.04 11.11
C TRP A 291 -23.94 -2.97 10.11
N PHE A 292 -24.59 -4.05 9.69
CA PHE A 292 -24.11 -4.91 8.61
C PHE A 292 -25.28 -5.49 7.82
N LYS A 293 -25.10 -5.71 6.51
CA LYS A 293 -26.15 -6.23 5.63
C LYS A 293 -25.85 -7.65 5.16
N LEU A 294 -26.80 -8.55 5.35
CA LEU A 294 -26.72 -9.92 4.83
C LEU A 294 -27.48 -10.06 3.52
N GLN A 295 -26.83 -10.68 2.52
CA GLN A 295 -27.40 -10.88 1.18
C GLN A 295 -28.39 -12.05 1.09
N SER A 296 -28.35 -12.94 2.08
CA SER A 296 -29.20 -14.13 2.17
C SER A 296 -29.62 -14.36 3.61
N ALA A 297 -30.87 -14.76 3.82
CA ALA A 297 -31.28 -15.28 5.11
C ALA A 297 -30.66 -16.67 5.31
N GLY A 298 -30.38 -17.06 6.56
CA GLY A 298 -29.87 -18.39 6.86
C GLY A 298 -29.14 -18.47 8.19
N LYS A 299 -28.42 -19.58 8.37
CA LYS A 299 -27.60 -19.84 9.55
C LYS A 299 -26.22 -19.18 9.38
N TYR A 300 -25.89 -18.30 10.33
CA TYR A 300 -24.60 -17.66 10.45
C TYR A 300 -23.97 -18.04 11.78
N THR A 301 -22.69 -18.38 11.79
CA THR A 301 -21.94 -18.63 13.01
C THR A 301 -21.14 -17.37 13.36
N LEU A 302 -21.37 -16.85 14.56
CA LEU A 302 -20.59 -15.76 15.14
C LEU A 302 -19.55 -16.35 16.09
N HIS A 303 -18.35 -15.80 16.08
CA HIS A 303 -17.28 -16.13 17.01
C HIS A 303 -16.89 -14.87 17.78
N LEU A 304 -16.97 -14.92 19.11
CA LEU A 304 -16.57 -13.85 20.01
C LEU A 304 -15.47 -14.37 20.92
N GLY A 305 -14.29 -13.77 20.85
CA GLY A 305 -13.16 -14.12 21.72
C GLY A 305 -12.60 -12.91 22.44
N SER A 306 -12.34 -13.04 23.73
CA SER A 306 -11.78 -11.95 24.55
C SER A 306 -10.98 -12.50 25.73
N ASP A 307 -9.98 -11.73 26.19
CA ASP A 307 -9.22 -12.06 27.40
C ASP A 307 -10.15 -12.05 28.61
N ASP A 308 -10.63 -10.88 29.03
CA ASP A 308 -11.72 -10.71 29.99
C ASP A 308 -13.10 -10.69 29.30
N GLY A 309 -14.13 -10.19 29.99
CA GLY A 309 -15.50 -10.37 29.58
C GLY A 309 -15.92 -9.56 28.37
N SER A 310 -16.65 -10.21 27.46
CA SER A 310 -17.30 -9.58 26.30
C SER A 310 -18.70 -10.14 26.02
N LYS A 311 -19.51 -9.33 25.32
CA LYS A 311 -20.84 -9.73 24.85
C LYS A 311 -21.10 -9.16 23.47
N ILE A 312 -21.85 -9.88 22.65
CA ILE A 312 -22.34 -9.42 21.35
C ILE A 312 -23.86 -9.50 21.26
N TRP A 313 -24.46 -8.41 20.79
CA TRP A 313 -25.88 -8.29 20.51
C TRP A 313 -26.09 -8.04 19.02
N ILE A 314 -27.10 -8.68 18.45
CA ILE A 314 -27.57 -8.45 17.09
C ILE A 314 -29.05 -8.06 17.17
N ASP A 315 -29.41 -6.93 16.58
CA ASP A 315 -30.76 -6.35 16.63
C ASP A 315 -31.30 -6.22 18.07
N GLY A 316 -30.41 -5.86 19.00
CA GLY A 316 -30.72 -5.73 20.44
C GLY A 316 -30.86 -7.06 21.20
N LYS A 317 -30.77 -8.22 20.52
CA LYS A 317 -30.82 -9.53 21.17
C LYS A 317 -29.41 -10.03 21.50
N LEU A 318 -29.18 -10.44 22.75
CA LEU A 318 -27.92 -11.05 23.18
C LEU A 318 -27.70 -12.38 22.45
N ILE A 319 -26.61 -12.47 21.69
CA ILE A 319 -26.26 -13.69 20.95
C ILE A 319 -25.22 -14.49 21.74
N ILE A 320 -24.06 -13.89 22.04
CA ILE A 320 -22.98 -14.53 22.79
C ILE A 320 -22.71 -13.75 24.07
N ASP A 321 -22.63 -14.48 25.18
CA ASP A 321 -22.22 -14.00 26.49
C ASP A 321 -20.92 -14.71 26.87
N ASN A 322 -19.80 -13.99 26.80
CA ASN A 322 -18.45 -14.43 27.15
C ASN A 322 -17.92 -13.55 28.30
N ASP A 323 -18.74 -13.36 29.33
CA ASP A 323 -18.51 -12.39 30.40
C ASP A 323 -17.84 -13.02 31.64
N GLY A 324 -17.23 -12.16 32.46
CA GLY A 324 -16.41 -12.57 33.60
C GLY A 324 -14.92 -12.29 33.39
N VAL A 325 -14.13 -12.56 34.43
CA VAL A 325 -12.66 -12.51 34.37
C VAL A 325 -12.14 -13.89 34.02
N HIS A 326 -11.43 -14.00 32.90
CA HIS A 326 -10.89 -15.27 32.39
C HIS A 326 -9.69 -14.98 31.47
N PRO A 327 -8.95 -16.00 30.98
CA PRO A 327 -8.00 -15.81 29.88
C PRO A 327 -8.73 -15.82 28.53
N HIS A 328 -8.02 -15.45 27.45
CA HIS A 328 -8.56 -15.41 26.09
C HIS A 328 -9.34 -16.69 25.73
N THR A 329 -10.66 -16.55 25.65
CA THR A 329 -11.60 -17.64 25.38
C THR A 329 -12.52 -17.24 24.24
N VAL A 330 -12.67 -18.14 23.26
CA VAL A 330 -13.55 -17.94 22.10
C VAL A 330 -14.84 -18.75 22.28
N ILE A 331 -15.98 -18.07 22.29
CA ILE A 331 -17.30 -18.70 22.22
C ILE A 331 -17.87 -18.52 20.81
N SER A 332 -18.40 -19.60 20.27
CA SER A 332 -19.03 -19.62 18.94
C SER A 332 -20.51 -19.95 19.05
N LYS A 333 -21.36 -19.26 18.29
CA LYS A 333 -22.79 -19.55 18.27
C LYS A 333 -23.39 -19.35 16.89
N THR A 334 -24.13 -20.35 16.43
CA THR A 334 -24.93 -20.26 15.21
C THR A 334 -26.28 -19.62 15.51
N VAL A 335 -26.65 -18.62 14.71
CA VAL A 335 -27.92 -17.89 14.78
C VAL A 335 -28.56 -17.83 13.40
N GLU A 336 -29.89 -17.85 13.35
CA GLU A 336 -30.62 -17.58 12.12
C GLU A 336 -30.82 -16.07 11.97
N LEU A 337 -30.32 -15.52 10.86
CA LEU A 337 -30.42 -14.10 10.52
C LEU A 337 -31.21 -13.94 9.22
N TYR A 338 -31.97 -12.86 9.12
CA TYR A 338 -32.74 -12.56 7.92
C TYR A 338 -31.86 -11.90 6.86
N LYS A 339 -32.34 -11.86 5.62
CA LYS A 339 -31.72 -11.06 4.57
C LYS A 339 -32.03 -9.60 4.85
N GLY A 340 -31.02 -8.75 4.99
CA GLY A 340 -31.22 -7.33 5.23
C GLY A 340 -30.20 -6.75 6.20
N GLU A 341 -30.51 -5.56 6.68
CA GLU A 341 -29.71 -4.83 7.65
C GLU A 341 -29.84 -5.44 9.04
N HIS A 342 -28.73 -5.45 9.77
CA HIS A 342 -28.66 -5.86 11.16
C HIS A 342 -27.84 -4.86 11.94
N LYS A 343 -28.31 -4.48 13.13
CA LYS A 343 -27.53 -3.71 14.08
C LYS A 343 -26.64 -4.66 14.88
N VAL A 344 -25.36 -4.34 15.02
CA VAL A 344 -24.44 -5.04 15.93
C VAL A 344 -24.01 -4.11 17.06
N GLU A 345 -24.00 -4.64 18.26
CA GLU A 345 -23.35 -4.04 19.42
C GLU A 345 -22.40 -5.05 20.05
N VAL A 346 -21.19 -4.61 20.41
CA VAL A 346 -20.20 -5.45 21.12
C VAL A 346 -19.69 -4.67 22.31
N GLY A 347 -19.73 -5.29 23.49
CA GLY A 347 -19.13 -4.75 24.69
C GLY A 347 -17.95 -5.62 25.11
N VAL A 348 -16.88 -4.99 25.59
CA VAL A 348 -15.75 -5.67 26.24
C VAL A 348 -15.28 -4.87 27.44
N PHE A 349 -14.78 -5.53 28.48
CA PHE A 349 -14.05 -4.89 29.57
C PHE A 349 -12.72 -5.60 29.84
N ASP A 350 -11.80 -4.88 30.48
CA ASP A 350 -10.56 -5.42 31.05
C ASP A 350 -10.51 -5.07 32.54
N GLY A 351 -10.38 -6.11 33.38
CA GLY A 351 -10.11 -6.04 34.81
C GLY A 351 -8.61 -6.02 35.15
N GLY A 352 -7.77 -6.50 34.23
CA GLY A 352 -6.33 -6.31 34.22
C GLY A 352 -5.56 -7.53 33.75
N GLY A 353 -4.56 -7.33 32.90
CA GLY A 353 -3.76 -8.41 32.34
C GLY A 353 -3.48 -8.15 30.88
N ASP A 354 -3.61 -9.19 30.06
CA ASP A 354 -3.64 -9.04 28.61
C ASP A 354 -5.02 -8.53 28.19
N TYR A 355 -5.11 -7.77 27.11
CA TYR A 355 -6.38 -7.20 26.66
C TYR A 355 -6.58 -7.50 25.17
N SER A 356 -7.62 -8.25 24.84
CA SER A 356 -7.90 -8.67 23.47
C SER A 356 -9.39 -8.83 23.21
N LEU A 357 -9.78 -8.59 21.95
CA LEU A 357 -11.13 -8.82 21.43
C LEU A 357 -11.04 -9.32 19.98
N THR A 358 -11.86 -10.30 19.64
CA THR A 358 -12.04 -10.83 18.28
C THR A 358 -13.51 -11.05 18.03
N VAL A 359 -13.99 -10.59 16.86
CA VAL A 359 -15.39 -10.72 16.45
C VAL A 359 -15.43 -11.15 14.99
N GLU A 360 -15.88 -12.36 14.72
CA GLU A 360 -15.88 -12.96 13.39
C GLU A 360 -17.24 -13.57 13.04
N ILE A 361 -17.50 -13.69 11.74
CA ILE A 361 -18.73 -14.28 11.18
C ILE A 361 -18.38 -15.25 10.04
N GLU A 362 -19.14 -16.34 9.94
CA GLU A 362 -19.09 -17.27 8.82
C GLU A 362 -20.48 -17.84 8.47
N SER A 363 -20.63 -18.33 7.25
CA SER A 363 -21.75 -19.18 6.82
C SER A 363 -21.34 -20.03 5.61
N ASN A 364 -22.21 -20.91 5.13
CA ASN A 364 -21.93 -21.72 3.94
C ASN A 364 -21.58 -20.88 2.69
N ASN A 365 -22.08 -19.64 2.61
CA ASN A 365 -21.84 -18.72 1.50
C ASN A 365 -20.99 -17.50 1.89
N LEU A 366 -20.45 -17.48 3.11
CA LEU A 366 -19.62 -16.39 3.63
C LEU A 366 -18.40 -17.01 4.33
N PRO A 367 -17.19 -16.94 3.75
CA PRO A 367 -16.00 -17.46 4.42
C PRO A 367 -15.79 -16.72 5.74
N ARG A 368 -15.24 -17.43 6.73
CA ARG A 368 -14.90 -16.86 8.03
C ARG A 368 -14.05 -15.61 7.86
N GLN A 369 -14.53 -14.51 8.42
CA GLN A 369 -13.88 -13.21 8.33
C GLN A 369 -14.25 -12.34 9.55
N PRO A 370 -13.49 -11.27 9.82
CA PRO A 370 -13.88 -10.27 10.82
C PRO A 370 -15.26 -9.69 10.51
N LEU A 371 -16.13 -9.58 11.51
CA LEU A 371 -17.47 -9.00 11.33
C LEU A 371 -17.40 -7.53 10.88
N SER A 372 -16.38 -6.80 11.35
CA SER A 372 -16.09 -5.42 10.93
C SER A 372 -15.90 -5.26 9.42
N GLY A 373 -15.43 -6.30 8.71
CA GLY A 373 -15.23 -6.29 7.26
C GLY A 373 -16.51 -6.12 6.45
N ILE A 374 -17.68 -6.30 7.07
CA ILE A 374 -19.01 -6.10 6.47
C ILE A 374 -19.85 -5.06 7.22
N CYS A 375 -19.23 -4.25 8.09
CA CYS A 375 -19.92 -3.24 8.89
C CYS A 375 -19.97 -1.83 8.27
N SER A 376 -20.88 -1.00 8.78
CA SER A 376 -21.01 0.45 8.53
C SER A 376 -21.46 1.22 9.79
N ILE A 377 -21.20 2.54 9.84
CA ILE A 377 -21.55 3.42 10.98
C ILE A 377 -23.06 3.64 11.12
N ASP A 378 -23.78 3.61 10.00
CA ASP A 378 -25.21 3.87 9.97
C ASP A 378 -25.96 2.88 9.06
N GLU A 379 -27.27 2.81 9.29
CA GLU A 379 -28.22 1.95 8.61
C GLU A 379 -28.32 2.22 7.09
N LYS A 380 -27.93 3.42 6.63
CA LYS A 380 -28.13 3.87 5.23
C LYS A 380 -26.88 3.76 4.35
N THR A 381 -25.70 3.61 4.95
CA THR A 381 -24.42 3.40 4.22
C THR A 381 -24.11 1.92 3.97
N ALA A 382 -24.98 1.01 4.41
CA ALA A 382 -24.89 -0.42 4.11
C ALA A 382 -25.39 -0.79 2.68
N GLU A 383 -25.51 0.18 1.77
CA GLU A 383 -25.80 -0.08 0.37
C GLU A 383 -24.52 -0.38 -0.43
N GLY A 384 -24.45 -1.59 -0.98
CA GLY A 384 -23.76 -1.82 -2.25
C GLY A 384 -22.69 -2.90 -2.27
N THR A 385 -23.10 -4.18 -2.35
CA THR A 385 -22.34 -5.14 -3.16
C THR A 385 -23.31 -6.01 -3.96
N THR A 386 -23.30 -5.78 -5.30
CA THR A 386 -23.86 -6.56 -6.44
C THR A 386 -25.40 -6.59 -6.60
N THR A 387 -26.04 -6.27 -7.74
CA THR A 387 -25.73 -6.48 -9.18
C THR A 387 -26.41 -5.48 -10.17
N VAL A 388 -25.72 -5.19 -11.29
CA VAL A 388 -26.13 -4.68 -12.64
C VAL A 388 -27.60 -4.27 -12.93
N ALA A 389 -27.80 -2.98 -13.28
CA ALA A 389 -28.50 -2.51 -14.48
C ALA A 389 -28.25 -0.99 -14.70
N ASN A 390 -27.95 -0.60 -15.94
CA ASN A 390 -27.62 0.75 -16.38
C ASN A 390 -28.74 1.78 -16.13
N VAL A 391 -28.46 2.84 -15.37
CA VAL A 391 -28.95 4.20 -15.65
C VAL A 391 -27.86 5.20 -15.27
N ALA A 392 -27.44 6.00 -16.24
CA ALA A 392 -26.39 7.00 -16.10
C ALA A 392 -26.86 8.18 -15.22
N ILE A 393 -26.10 8.49 -14.17
CA ILE A 393 -26.11 9.79 -13.49
C ILE A 393 -24.66 10.21 -13.26
N ALA A 394 -24.33 11.42 -13.66
CA ALA A 394 -22.98 11.98 -13.72
C ALA A 394 -22.28 12.01 -12.36
N ALA A 395 -21.02 11.56 -12.37
CA ALA A 395 -20.17 11.33 -11.21
C ALA A 395 -19.72 12.62 -10.50
N ALA A 396 -19.76 12.59 -9.16
CA ALA A 396 -18.88 13.39 -8.31
C ALA A 396 -17.59 12.58 -8.03
N PRO A 397 -16.38 13.19 -8.03
CA PRO A 397 -15.13 12.50 -7.69
C PRO A 397 -15.02 12.35 -6.16
N GLY A 398 -14.62 11.24 -5.54
CA GLY A 398 -14.05 9.97 -5.96
C GLY A 398 -13.44 9.34 -4.71
N ILE A 399 -14.16 8.46 -4.01
CA ILE A 399 -13.54 7.47 -3.12
C ILE A 399 -13.39 6.21 -4.00
N PRO A 400 -12.17 5.75 -4.28
CA PRO A 400 -11.97 4.51 -5.03
C PRO A 400 -12.70 3.36 -4.32
N GLU A 401 -13.43 2.54 -5.06
CA GLU A 401 -14.00 1.32 -4.48
C GLU A 401 -12.88 0.47 -3.86
N PRO A 402 -13.11 -0.16 -2.70
CA PRO A 402 -12.13 -1.06 -2.08
C PRO A 402 -11.70 -2.14 -3.06
N PHE A 403 -10.40 -2.47 -3.10
CA PHE A 403 -9.92 -3.47 -4.03
C PHE A 403 -10.58 -4.83 -3.77
N LYS A 404 -11.33 -5.32 -4.75
CA LYS A 404 -11.93 -6.65 -4.72
C LYS A 404 -11.08 -7.60 -5.55
N LEU A 405 -10.52 -8.63 -4.91
CA LEU A 405 -9.76 -9.66 -5.63
C LEU A 405 -10.66 -10.40 -6.63
N ASP A 406 -10.23 -10.44 -7.90
CA ASP A 406 -10.87 -11.20 -8.97
C ASP A 406 -9.97 -12.38 -9.36
N ALA A 407 -10.47 -13.59 -9.17
CA ALA A 407 -9.72 -14.82 -9.42
C ALA A 407 -9.43 -15.08 -10.91
N ALA A 408 -10.32 -14.65 -11.81
CA ALA A 408 -10.11 -14.79 -13.25
C ALA A 408 -9.01 -13.83 -13.72
N LEU A 409 -9.02 -12.59 -13.22
CA LEU A 409 -7.95 -11.62 -13.47
C LEU A 409 -6.62 -12.07 -12.85
N ALA A 410 -6.63 -12.64 -11.65
CA ALA A 410 -5.42 -13.21 -11.05
C ALA A 410 -4.84 -14.36 -11.89
N THR A 411 -5.69 -15.23 -12.42
CA THR A 411 -5.28 -16.32 -13.34
C THR A 411 -4.67 -15.76 -14.63
N LYS A 412 -5.28 -14.72 -15.20
CA LYS A 412 -4.75 -14.02 -16.37
C LYS A 412 -3.40 -13.35 -16.05
N GLY A 413 -3.30 -12.67 -14.91
CA GLY A 413 -2.08 -12.02 -14.44
C GLY A 413 -0.94 -13.00 -14.24
N ARG A 414 -1.22 -14.18 -13.69
CA ARG A 414 -0.26 -15.28 -13.57
C ARG A 414 0.33 -15.66 -14.93
N ALA A 415 -0.52 -15.83 -15.96
CA ALA A 415 -0.07 -16.18 -17.30
C ALA A 415 0.79 -15.06 -17.93
N LEU A 416 0.49 -13.80 -17.62
CA LEU A 416 1.20 -12.63 -18.14
C LEU A 416 2.52 -12.36 -17.42
N PHE A 417 2.64 -12.73 -16.14
CA PHE A 417 3.76 -12.34 -15.27
C PHE A 417 5.15 -12.64 -15.88
N ALA A 418 5.34 -13.85 -16.41
CA ALA A 418 6.59 -14.21 -17.06
C ALA A 418 6.73 -13.55 -18.45
N SER A 419 5.66 -13.52 -19.25
CA SER A 419 5.71 -13.05 -20.65
C SER A 419 5.99 -11.55 -20.78
N VAL A 420 5.56 -10.74 -19.80
CA VAL A 420 5.89 -9.30 -19.76
C VAL A 420 7.26 -9.01 -19.13
N GLY A 421 8.00 -10.07 -18.73
CA GLY A 421 9.35 -9.96 -18.19
C GLY A 421 9.44 -9.72 -16.68
N CYS A 422 8.34 -9.79 -15.90
CA CYS A 422 8.45 -9.60 -14.45
C CYS A 422 9.38 -10.65 -13.80
N ALA A 423 9.29 -11.91 -14.24
CA ALA A 423 10.09 -13.02 -13.73
C ALA A 423 11.60 -12.93 -14.06
N ASN A 424 11.99 -12.10 -15.05
CA ASN A 424 13.39 -11.85 -15.37
C ASN A 424 14.11 -11.09 -14.24
N CYS A 425 13.40 -10.13 -13.63
CA CYS A 425 13.94 -9.31 -12.55
C CYS A 425 13.55 -9.84 -11.17
N HIS A 426 12.28 -10.19 -10.99
CA HIS A 426 11.71 -10.53 -9.69
C HIS A 426 11.76 -12.03 -9.39
N GLY A 427 12.22 -12.37 -8.18
CA GLY A 427 12.05 -13.71 -7.63
C GLY A 427 10.63 -13.91 -7.11
N MET A 428 9.97 -14.97 -7.55
CA MET A 428 8.66 -15.37 -7.07
C MET A 428 8.49 -16.88 -7.24
N ASN A 429 8.02 -17.55 -6.19
CA ASN A 429 7.75 -18.98 -6.24
C ASN A 429 6.26 -19.27 -6.34
N GLU A 430 5.95 -20.35 -7.04
CA GLU A 430 4.63 -20.95 -7.09
C GLU A 430 4.79 -22.46 -6.89
N ASN A 431 4.03 -23.05 -5.96
CA ASN A 431 4.16 -24.46 -5.56
C ASN A 431 5.63 -24.83 -5.23
N ASN A 432 6.31 -23.96 -4.48
CA ASN A 432 7.72 -24.08 -4.09
C ASN A 432 8.72 -24.14 -5.27
N LYS A 433 8.31 -23.72 -6.47
CA LYS A 433 9.19 -23.61 -7.64
C LYS A 433 9.24 -22.17 -8.12
N ARG A 434 10.45 -21.69 -8.44
CA ARG A 434 10.64 -20.36 -9.00
C ARG A 434 10.00 -20.27 -10.38
N ILE A 435 9.24 -19.21 -10.62
CA ILE A 435 8.71 -18.89 -11.96
C ILE A 435 9.90 -18.57 -12.88
N PRO A 436 10.05 -19.26 -14.03
CA PRO A 436 11.20 -19.07 -14.91
C PRO A 436 11.15 -17.71 -15.62
N ALA A 437 12.31 -17.11 -15.80
CA ALA A 437 12.51 -16.01 -16.73
C ALA A 437 12.39 -16.53 -18.17
N VAL A 438 11.65 -15.82 -19.03
CA VAL A 438 11.37 -16.26 -20.40
C VAL A 438 11.75 -15.22 -21.46
N VAL A 439 11.98 -13.97 -21.06
CA VAL A 439 12.43 -12.92 -21.98
C VAL A 439 13.94 -13.00 -22.16
N GLN A 440 14.43 -12.95 -23.39
CA GLN A 440 15.86 -12.92 -23.68
C GLN A 440 16.14 -11.87 -24.74
N GLY A 441 17.14 -11.02 -24.47
CA GLY A 441 17.64 -10.04 -25.42
C GLY A 441 18.95 -10.50 -26.07
N PRO A 442 19.43 -9.77 -27.10
CA PRO A 442 20.76 -9.98 -27.64
C PRO A 442 21.84 -9.78 -26.56
N GLU A 443 23.03 -10.34 -26.76
CA GLU A 443 24.18 -10.08 -25.88
C GLU A 443 24.47 -8.58 -25.77
N LEU A 444 25.03 -8.13 -24.64
CA LEU A 444 25.26 -6.70 -24.38
C LEU A 444 26.03 -5.98 -25.50
N LEU A 445 27.07 -6.60 -26.08
CA LEU A 445 27.86 -6.00 -27.17
C LEU A 445 27.12 -5.91 -28.52
N LYS A 446 25.94 -6.53 -28.64
CA LYS A 446 25.09 -6.50 -29.83
C LYS A 446 23.93 -5.51 -29.67
N LEU A 447 23.84 -4.81 -28.54
CA LEU A 447 22.88 -3.74 -28.34
C LEU A 447 23.19 -2.56 -29.25
N ARG A 448 22.14 -1.90 -29.72
CA ARG A 448 22.21 -0.70 -30.55
C ARG A 448 21.60 0.47 -29.78
N PRO A 449 22.33 1.58 -29.53
CA PRO A 449 21.84 2.70 -28.72
C PRO A 449 20.51 3.29 -29.21
N GLU A 450 20.32 3.35 -30.53
CA GLU A 450 19.14 3.88 -31.20
C GLU A 450 17.90 2.97 -31.16
N THR A 451 17.96 1.79 -30.53
CA THR A 451 16.83 0.85 -30.47
C THR A 451 16.63 0.24 -29.09
N GLY A 452 15.42 -0.26 -28.83
CA GLY A 452 15.09 -0.93 -27.57
C GLY A 452 15.11 0.02 -26.38
N CYS A 453 15.55 -0.49 -25.22
CA CYS A 453 15.53 0.25 -23.95
C CYS A 453 16.42 1.50 -23.90
N LEU A 454 17.38 1.63 -24.83
CA LEU A 454 18.30 2.78 -24.91
C LEU A 454 17.79 3.88 -25.86
N SER A 455 16.77 3.59 -26.67
CA SER A 455 16.17 4.60 -27.54
C SER A 455 15.35 5.61 -26.75
N GLU A 456 15.17 6.82 -27.30
CA GLU A 456 14.36 7.88 -26.70
C GLU A 456 12.89 7.46 -26.46
N HIS A 457 12.38 6.56 -27.31
CA HIS A 457 11.02 6.04 -27.22
C HIS A 457 10.98 4.52 -27.41
N PRO A 458 11.30 3.73 -26.37
CA PRO A 458 11.32 2.27 -26.46
C PRO A 458 10.02 1.70 -27.03
N GLN A 459 10.13 0.79 -28.01
CA GLN A 459 8.99 0.18 -28.70
C GLN A 459 8.94 -1.34 -28.49
N GLY A 460 7.77 -1.92 -28.79
CA GLY A 460 7.53 -3.36 -28.74
C GLY A 460 7.65 -3.90 -27.32
N ASN A 461 8.41 -4.98 -27.13
CA ASN A 461 8.56 -5.65 -25.84
C ASN A 461 9.67 -5.05 -24.95
N SER A 462 10.30 -3.97 -25.38
CA SER A 462 11.38 -3.34 -24.63
C SER A 462 10.81 -2.55 -23.45
N PRO A 463 11.25 -2.80 -22.20
CA PRO A 463 10.86 -1.94 -21.09
C PRO A 463 11.46 -0.54 -21.23
N ASP A 464 10.74 0.46 -20.74
CA ASP A 464 11.17 1.86 -20.73
C ASP A 464 11.69 2.26 -19.33
N PHE A 465 12.99 2.50 -19.26
CA PHE A 465 13.65 2.95 -18.03
C PHE A 465 13.53 4.45 -17.80
N ALA A 466 13.06 5.24 -18.77
CA ALA A 466 13.06 6.70 -18.74
C ALA A 466 14.47 7.28 -18.51
N LEU A 467 15.49 6.70 -19.15
CA LEU A 467 16.87 7.17 -19.01
C LEU A 467 17.02 8.59 -19.56
N ASP A 468 17.75 9.43 -18.83
CA ASP A 468 18.13 10.74 -19.37
C ASP A 468 19.33 10.62 -20.32
N ALA A 469 19.65 11.72 -21.01
CA ALA A 469 20.75 11.75 -21.98
C ALA A 469 22.12 11.39 -21.38
N LYS A 470 22.36 11.65 -20.08
CA LYS A 470 23.63 11.29 -19.42
C LYS A 470 23.67 9.81 -19.09
N GLN A 471 22.55 9.24 -18.65
CA GLN A 471 22.42 7.82 -18.35
C GLN A 471 22.45 6.96 -19.61
N THR A 472 21.93 7.46 -20.74
CA THR A 472 22.00 6.77 -22.04
C THR A 472 23.40 6.87 -22.66
N ALA A 473 24.11 7.98 -22.44
CA ALA A 473 25.48 8.16 -22.96
C ALA A 473 26.54 7.35 -22.21
N ALA A 474 26.32 7.09 -20.91
CA ALA A 474 27.16 6.25 -20.08
C ALA A 474 26.89 4.77 -20.35
#